data_AF-A0A7W2M736-F1
#
_entry.id   AF-A0A7W2M736-F1
#
_cell.length_a   1.000
_cell.length_b   1.000
_cell.length_c   1.000
_cell.angle_alpha   90.00
_cell.angle_beta   90.00
_cell.angle_gamma   90.00
#
_symmetry.space_group_name_H-M   'P 1'
#
loop_
_entity.id
_entity.type
_entity.pdbx_description
1 polymer ?
#
loop_
_entity_poly.entity_id
_entity_poly.type
_entity_poly.pdbx_seq_one_letter_code
_entity_poly.pdbx_strand_id
1 'polypeptide(L)' 'MSDVALIAFYYEKGVECLNNRKRNDAAGFFKKSWHAFNSTESTNIPSSYVDMAHRALEEYQSINGYGLDESGFDSIEYGY' A
#
# COMPACT_ATOMS: atom_id res chain seq x y z
N MET A 1 6.33 18.25 0.52
CA MET A 1 5.20 17.30 0.58
C MET A 1 5.25 16.66 1.95
N SER A 2 4.16 16.66 2.71
CA SER A 2 4.10 15.91 3.98
C SER A 2 4.08 14.42 3.69
N ASP A 3 4.67 13.59 4.56
CA ASP A 3 4.75 12.14 4.36
C ASP A 3 3.37 11.51 4.17
N VAL A 4 2.36 12.05 4.85
CA VAL A 4 0.95 11.65 4.73
C VAL A 4 0.38 11.86 3.32
N ALA A 5 0.79 12.91 2.60
CA ALA A 5 0.31 13.18 1.24
C ALA A 5 0.85 12.17 0.22
N LEU A 6 1.99 11.51 0.51
CA LEU A 6 2.53 10.45 -0.34
C LEU A 6 1.65 9.20 -0.32
N ILE A 7 0.98 8.91 0.80
CA ILE A 7 0.05 7.78 0.94
C ILE A 7 -1.07 7.91 -0.10
N ALA A 8 -1.74 9.07 -0.11
CA ALA A 8 -2.82 9.35 -1.06
C ALA A 8 -2.32 9.40 -2.51
N PHE A 9 -1.19 10.05 -2.76
CA PHE A 9 -0.60 10.12 -4.09
C PHE A 9 -0.34 8.73 -4.70
N TYR A 10 0.27 7.84 -3.93
CA TYR A 10 0.53 6.48 -4.41
C TYR A 10 -0.74 5.64 -4.53
N TYR A 11 -1.71 5.81 -3.64
CA TYR A 11 -3.01 5.14 -3.75
C TYR A 11 -3.74 5.54 -5.04
N GLU A 12 -3.85 6.84 -5.31
CA GLU A 12 -4.50 7.37 -6.52
C GLU A 12 -3.80 6.90 -7.80
N LYS A 13 -2.45 6.87 -7.81
CA LYS A 13 -1.67 6.33 -8.92
C LYS A 13 -1.91 4.83 -9.12
N GLY A 14 -2.04 4.07 -8.03
CA GLY A 14 -2.39 2.65 -8.08
C GLY A 14 -3.76 2.42 -8.73
N VAL A 15 -4.77 3.19 -8.31
CA VAL A 15 -6.13 3.15 -8.89
C VAL A 15 -6.12 3.55 -10.37
N GLU A 16 -5.38 4.59 -10.76
CA GLU A 16 -5.21 5.00 -12.16
C GLU A 16 -4.61 3.86 -13.00
N CYS A 17 -3.55 3.21 -12.51
CA CYS A 17 -2.94 2.06 -13.17
C CYS A 17 -3.91 0.87 -13.28
N LEU A 18 -4.69 0.60 -12.23
CA LEU A 18 -5.67 -0.49 -12.20
C LEU A 18 -6.77 -0.27 -13.25
N ASN A 19 -7.30 0.95 -13.35
CA ASN A 19 -8.29 1.35 -14.36
C ASN A 19 -7.74 1.21 -15.78
N ASN A 20 -6.44 1.46 -15.97
CA ASN A 20 -5.74 1.28 -17.25
C ASN A 20 -5.32 -0.18 -17.52
N ARG A 21 -5.80 -1.16 -16.71
CA ARG A 21 -5.45 -2.58 -16.79
C ARG A 21 -3.95 -2.89 -16.61
N LYS A 22 -3.19 -1.95 -16.04
CA LYS A 22 -1.76 -2.09 -15.71
C LYS A 22 -1.59 -2.64 -14.30
N ARG A 23 -2.00 -3.89 -14.09
CA ARG A 23 -2.03 -4.53 -12.75
C ARG A 23 -0.66 -4.54 -12.06
N ASN A 24 0.41 -4.82 -12.79
CA ASN A 24 1.77 -4.86 -12.22
C ASN A 24 2.22 -3.46 -11.72
N ASP A 25 1.93 -2.42 -12.50
CA ASP A 25 2.24 -1.05 -12.11
C ASP A 25 1.38 -0.61 -10.91
N ALA A 26 0.10 -0.98 -10.93
CA ALA A 26 -0.84 -0.72 -9.83
C ALA A 26 -0.35 -1.34 -8.52
N ALA A 27 0.07 -2.61 -8.55
CA ALA A 27 0.67 -3.29 -7.40
C ALA A 27 1.92 -2.55 -6.88
N GLY A 28 2.79 -2.09 -7.78
CA GLY A 28 3.97 -1.30 -7.40
C GLY A 28 3.61 0.00 -6.66
N PHE A 29 2.56 0.69 -7.10
CA PHE A 29 2.07 1.90 -6.44
C PHE A 29 1.36 1.62 -5.12
N PHE A 30 0.53 0.60 -5.04
CA PHE A 30 -0.13 0.21 -3.81
C PHE A 30 0.85 -0.22 -2.71
N LYS A 31 1.89 -0.98 -3.07
CA LYS A 31 3.00 -1.30 -2.14
C LYS A 31 3.70 -0.05 -1.62
N LYS A 32 3.92 0.95 -2.47
CA LYS A 32 4.52 2.24 -2.06
C LYS A 32 3.61 3.05 -1.15
N SER A 33 2.30 3.01 -1.36
CA SER A 33 1.32 3.65 -0.48
C SER A 33 1.36 3.05 0.93
N TRP A 34 1.36 1.71 1.03
CA TRP A 34 1.47 1.00 2.31
C TRP A 34 2.82 1.26 3.00
N HIS A 35 3.92 1.25 2.25
CA HIS A 35 5.23 1.58 2.79
C HIS A 35 5.29 3.03 3.28
N ALA A 36 4.72 3.98 2.55
CA ALA A 36 4.68 5.38 2.97
C ALA A 36 3.94 5.53 4.31
N PHE A 37 2.84 4.80 4.49
CA PHE A 37 2.12 4.75 5.76
C PHE A 37 2.99 4.19 6.90
N ASN A 38 3.64 3.03 6.71
CA ASN A 38 4.51 2.43 7.73
C ASN A 38 5.77 3.26 8.04
N SER A 39 6.26 4.04 7.07
CA SER A 39 7.39 4.95 7.26
C SER A 39 6.99 6.32 7.79
N THR A 40 5.69 6.61 7.91
CA THR A 40 5.22 7.87 8.45
C THR A 40 5.33 7.82 9.98
N GLU A 41 6.32 8.52 10.55
CA GLU A 41 6.48 8.69 12.01
C GLU A 41 5.44 9.67 12.62
N SER A 42 4.48 10.13 11.82
CA SER A 42 3.46 11.07 12.27
C SER A 42 2.49 10.38 13.22
N THR A 43 2.38 10.90 14.44
CA THR A 43 1.41 10.43 15.45
C THR A 43 -0.04 10.83 15.14
N ASN A 44 -0.26 11.68 14.14
CA ASN A 44 -1.60 12.16 13.73
C ASN A 44 -1.81 11.98 12.23
N ILE A 45 -1.87 10.72 11.79
CA ILE A 45 -2.34 10.40 10.44
C ILE A 45 -3.88 10.46 10.44
N PRO A 46 -4.53 11.31 9.62
CA PRO A 46 -5.98 11.34 9.55
C PRO A 46 -6.52 9.98 9.08
N SER A 47 -7.66 9.55 9.63
CA SER A 47 -8.25 8.23 9.36
C SER A 47 -8.43 7.95 7.86
N SER A 48 -8.74 8.97 7.06
CA SER A 48 -8.86 8.85 5.60
C SER A 48 -7.60 8.31 4.93
N TYR A 49 -6.41 8.69 5.41
CA TYR A 49 -5.14 8.19 4.86
C TYR A 49 -4.81 6.79 5.35
N VAL A 50 -5.23 6.45 6.58
CA VAL A 50 -5.14 5.07 7.10
C VAL A 50 -6.00 4.13 6.25
N ASP A 51 -7.24 4.53 5.96
CA ASP A 51 -8.16 3.77 5.12
C ASP A 51 -7.60 3.58 3.69
N MET A 52 -6.99 4.62 3.12
CA MET A 52 -6.31 4.51 1.81
C MET A 52 -5.14 3.54 1.85
N ALA A 53 -4.33 3.56 2.90
CA ALA A 53 -3.20 2.65 3.05
C ALA A 53 -3.65 1.19 3.20
N HIS A 54 -4.69 0.93 4.00
CA HIS A 54 -5.28 -0.42 4.14
C HIS A 54 -5.85 -0.92 2.82
N ARG A 55 -6.64 -0.08 2.11
CA ARG A 55 -7.16 -0.44 0.79
C ARG A 55 -6.05 -0.68 -0.23
N ALA A 56 -4.98 0.11 -0.19
CA ALA A 56 -3.81 -0.13 -1.03
C ALA A 56 -3.24 -1.54 -0.77
N LEU A 57 -3.10 -1.93 0.50
CA LEU A 57 -2.61 -3.25 0.86
C LEU A 57 -3.54 -4.37 0.35
N GLU A 58 -4.85 -4.23 0.54
CA GLU A 58 -5.86 -5.18 0.05
C GLU A 58 -5.80 -5.34 -1.48
N GLU A 59 -5.73 -4.23 -2.21
CA GLU A 59 -5.60 -4.23 -3.68
C GLU A 59 -4.27 -4.86 -4.13
N TYR A 60 -3.17 -4.54 -3.45
CA TYR A 60 -1.87 -5.16 -3.72
C TYR A 60 -1.91 -6.68 -3.55
N GLN A 61 -2.55 -7.17 -2.50
CA GLN A 61 -2.73 -8.60 -2.21
C GLN A 61 -3.63 -9.27 -3.24
N SER A 62 -4.77 -8.64 -3.57
CA SER A 62 -5.70 -9.07 -4.60
C SER A 62 -5.03 -9.22 -5.96
N ILE A 63 -4.19 -8.25 -6.35
CA ILE A 63 -3.45 -8.29 -7.62
C ILE A 63 -2.42 -9.41 -7.67
N ASN A 64 -1.67 -9.62 -6.58
CA ASN A 64 -0.61 -10.64 -6.54
C ASN A 64 -1.12 -12.05 -6.23
N GLY A 65 -2.44 -12.23 -6.09
CA GLY A 65 -3.04 -13.54 -5.86
C GLY A 65 -2.72 -14.14 -4.49
N TYR A 66 -2.19 -13.35 -3.55
CA TYR A 66 -2.15 -13.71 -2.15
C TYR A 66 -3.56 -13.50 -1.58
N GLY A 67 -4.45 -14.46 -1.82
CA GLY A 67 -5.57 -14.65 -0.92
C GLY A 67 -5.01 -14.74 0.51
N LEU A 68 -5.66 -14.08 1.44
CA LEU A 68 -5.33 -14.09 2.87
C LEU A 68 -5.16 -15.53 3.36
N ASP A 69 -3.93 -16.05 3.31
CA ASP A 69 -3.45 -16.87 4.39
C ASP A 69 -2.78 -15.87 5.33
N GLU A 70 -3.42 -15.62 6.46
CA GLU A 70 -2.99 -14.71 7.53
C GLU A 70 -1.58 -15.05 8.06
N SER A 71 -0.91 -16.06 7.50
CA SER A 71 0.46 -16.50 7.80
C SER A 71 1.57 -15.81 6.97
N GLY A 72 1.22 -15.01 5.96
CA GLY A 72 2.20 -14.47 4.99
C GLY A 72 3.01 -13.24 5.42
N PHE A 73 2.79 -12.71 6.64
CA PHE A 73 3.56 -11.56 7.15
C PHE A 73 4.86 -11.94 7.86
N ASP A 74 5.18 -13.24 7.95
CA ASP A 74 6.37 -13.75 8.67
C ASP A 74 7.51 -14.18 7.73
N SER A 75 7.83 -13.34 6.76
CA SER A 75 9.12 -13.42 6.05
C SER A 75 9.56 -12.03 5.58
N ILE A 76 9.48 -11.05 6.47
CA ILE A 76 10.52 -10.03 6.52
C ILE A 76 11.70 -10.73 7.19
N GLU A 77 12.66 -11.19 6.39
CA GLU A 77 14.00 -11.58 6.85
C GLU A 77 14.52 -10.51 7.82
N TYR A 78 14.42 -10.77 9.13
CA TYR A 78 15.41 -10.27 10.06
C TYR A 78 16.65 -11.12 9.84
N GLY A 79 17.46 -10.72 8.86
CA GLY A 79 18.83 -11.21 8.72
C GLY A 79 19.58 -10.95 10.02
N TYR A 80 19.96 -12.03 10.69
CA TYR A 80 20.96 -12.05 11.76
C TYR A 80 22.35 -11.70 11.23
#